data_AF-A0A1Q6F9D4-F1
#
_entry.id   AF-A0A1Q6F9D4-F1
#
_cell.length_a   1.000
_cell.length_b   1.000
_cell.length_c   1.000
_cell.angle_alpha   90.00
_cell.angle_beta   90.00
_cell.angle_gamma   90.00
#
_symmetry.space_group_name_H-M   'P 1'
#
loop_
_entity.id
_entity.type
_entity.pdbx_description
1 polymer ?
#
loop_
_entity_poly.entity_id
_entity_poly.type
_entity_poly.pdbx_seq_one_letter_code
_entity_poly.pdbx_strand_id
1 'polypeptide(L)'
;MLCETASVSELTSRAVRAVVNGDIDPITAHINISRMEAAIKAFKDNEEIRDITLRELSQYGKSHQFGDCRLEEAEVGVKYDYADCGDSKLYDMYATLESLKADIKERETMLRQLPVSGLADPETGEMLYPPVRSSKTSIKTTFKKQP
;
A
#
# COMPACT_ATOMS: atom_id res chain seq x y z
N MET A 1 21.82 -17.70 7.11
CA MET A 1 21.55 -16.36 7.69
C MET A 1 20.04 -16.16 7.88
N LEU A 2 19.37 -17.14 8.51
CA LEU A 2 17.94 -17.10 8.89
C LEU A 2 17.75 -17.77 10.27
N CYS A 3 18.81 -17.82 11.08
CA CYS A 3 18.77 -18.43 12.41
C CYS A 3 18.68 -17.32 13.46
N GLU A 4 17.61 -17.39 14.24
CA GLU A 4 17.27 -16.58 15.42
C GLU A 4 17.45 -15.06 15.25
N THR A 5 16.37 -14.44 14.79
CA THR A 5 16.24 -12.99 14.80
C THR A 5 15.75 -12.53 16.17
N ALA A 6 16.45 -11.55 16.75
CA ALA A 6 15.89 -10.72 17.83
C ALA A 6 14.51 -10.21 17.41
N SER A 7 13.64 -9.91 18.38
CA SER A 7 12.27 -9.46 18.10
C SER A 7 12.28 -8.23 17.17
N VAL A 8 11.20 -8.04 16.40
CA VAL A 8 11.10 -6.90 15.46
C VAL A 8 11.36 -5.56 16.16
N SER A 9 10.91 -5.43 17.42
CA SER A 9 11.11 -4.22 18.22
C SER A 9 12.58 -3.97 18.55
N GLU A 10 13.34 -5.02 18.88
CA GLU A 10 14.77 -4.93 19.20
C GLU A 10 15.60 -4.59 17.97
N LEU A 11 15.33 -5.24 16.83
CA LEU A 11 15.99 -4.94 15.57
C LEU A 11 15.74 -3.49 15.13
N THR A 12 14.49 -3.04 15.24
CA THR A 12 14.09 -1.66 14.93
C THR A 12 14.83 -0.67 15.83
N SER A 13 14.83 -0.92 17.14
CA SER A 13 15.47 -0.03 18.12
C SER A 13 16.97 0.10 17.88
N ARG A 14 17.66 -1.00 17.53
CA ARG A 14 19.08 -0.99 17.19
C ARG A 14 19.35 -0.20 15.92
N ALA A 15 18.58 -0.45 14.85
CA ALA A 15 18.74 0.26 13.58
C ALA A 15 18.50 1.78 13.71
N VAL A 16 17.46 2.18 14.46
CA VAL A 16 17.17 3.59 14.73
C VAL A 16 18.31 4.25 15.49
N ARG A 17 18.82 3.62 16.55
CA ARG A 17 19.93 4.16 17.35
C ARG A 17 21.20 4.37 16.53
N ALA A 18 21.56 3.41 15.68
CA ALA A 18 22.77 3.53 14.85
C ALA A 18 22.73 4.75 13.92
N VAL A 19 21.56 5.10 13.36
CA VAL A 19 21.40 6.29 12.51
C VAL A 19 21.37 7.57 13.36
N VAL A 20 20.62 7.56 14.48
CA VAL A 20 20.47 8.74 15.35
C VAL A 20 21.78 9.12 16.03
N ASN A 21 22.60 8.14 16.39
CA ASN A 21 23.91 8.35 17.02
C ASN A 21 25.00 8.79 16.02
N GLY A 22 24.71 8.75 14.71
CA GLY A 22 25.66 9.11 13.66
C GLY A 22 26.64 7.99 13.28
N ASP A 23 26.42 6.75 13.75
CA ASP A 23 27.25 5.59 13.37
C ASP A 23 27.07 5.23 11.88
N ILE A 24 25.90 5.55 11.31
CA ILE A 24 25.56 5.31 9.91
C ILE A 24 24.95 6.58 9.31
N ASP A 25 25.43 6.96 8.13
CA ASP A 25 24.84 8.04 7.33
C ASP A 25 23.34 7.77 7.03
N PRO A 26 22.42 8.71 7.32
CA PRO A 26 20.98 8.52 7.14
C PRO A 26 20.58 8.18 5.70
N ILE A 27 21.25 8.75 4.69
CA ILE A 27 20.92 8.48 3.28
C ILE A 27 21.30 7.05 2.92
N THR A 28 22.49 6.63 3.31
CA THR A 28 23.00 5.27 3.12
C THR A 28 22.12 4.25 3.84
N ALA A 29 21.74 4.53 5.10
CA ALA A 29 20.82 3.70 5.85
C ALA A 29 19.46 3.56 5.13
N HIS A 30 18.87 4.67 4.69
CA HIS A 30 17.59 4.68 3.99
C HIS A 30 17.63 3.88 2.69
N ILE A 31 18.69 4.03 1.89
CA ILE A 31 18.88 3.26 0.65
C ILE A 31 18.97 1.76 0.95
N ASN A 32 19.76 1.38 1.95
CA ASN A 32 19.97 -0.03 2.28
C ASN A 32 18.70 -0.68 2.84
N ILE A 33 17.97 0.00 3.73
CA ILE A 33 16.67 -0.48 4.21
C ILE A 33 15.67 -0.61 3.06
N SER A 34 15.63 0.37 2.15
CA SER A 34 14.75 0.29 0.96
C SER A 34 15.10 -0.92 0.09
N ARG A 35 16.38 -1.27 -0.06
CA ARG A 35 16.82 -2.48 -0.80
C ARG A 35 16.42 -3.75 -0.07
N MET A 36 16.59 -3.80 1.25
CA MET A 36 16.20 -4.93 2.08
C MET A 36 14.69 -5.16 2.02
N GLU A 37 13.89 -4.09 2.10
CA GLU A 37 12.43 -4.15 1.94
C GLU A 37 12.05 -4.74 0.58
N ALA A 38 12.67 -4.27 -0.51
CA ALA A 38 12.46 -4.82 -1.85
C ALA A 38 12.85 -6.30 -1.95
N ALA A 39 13.98 -6.71 -1.35
CA ALA A 39 14.43 -8.09 -1.34
C ALA A 39 13.51 -9.01 -0.52
N ILE A 40 13.05 -8.56 0.66
CA ILE A 40 12.10 -9.30 1.49
C ILE A 40 10.77 -9.47 0.75
N LYS A 41 10.31 -8.43 0.06
CA LYS A 41 9.11 -8.51 -0.77
C LYS A 41 9.28 -9.54 -1.90
N ALA A 42 10.38 -9.47 -2.65
CA ALA A 42 10.67 -10.41 -3.72
C ALA A 42 10.77 -11.87 -3.21
N PHE A 43 11.32 -12.08 -2.01
CA PHE A 43 11.37 -13.39 -1.36
C PHE A 43 9.97 -13.90 -1.00
N LYS A 44 9.12 -13.04 -0.41
CA LYS A 44 7.74 -13.41 -0.03
C LYS A 44 6.82 -13.64 -1.24
N ASP A 45 7.08 -12.94 -2.34
CA ASP A 45 6.32 -13.07 -3.59
C ASP A 45 6.81 -14.26 -4.45
N ASN A 46 7.90 -14.95 -4.06
CA ASN A 46 8.41 -16.10 -4.78
C ASN A 46 7.51 -17.34 -4.55
N GLU A 47 6.96 -17.88 -5.64
CA GLU A 47 6.01 -19.00 -5.59
C GLU A 47 6.63 -20.29 -5.04
N GLU A 48 7.87 -20.62 -5.42
CA GLU A 48 8.55 -21.83 -4.95
C GLU A 48 8.73 -21.81 -3.42
N ILE A 49 9.15 -20.65 -2.88
CA ILE A 49 9.33 -20.46 -1.44
C ILE A 49 7.98 -20.56 -0.71
N ARG A 50 6.94 -19.92 -1.26
CA ARG A 50 5.59 -19.99 -0.70
C ARG A 50 5.08 -21.43 -0.68
N ASP A 51 5.21 -22.16 -1.77
CA ASP A 51 4.70 -23.53 -1.90
C ASP A 51 5.43 -24.50 -0.97
N ILE A 52 6.77 -24.39 -0.86
CA ILE A 52 7.56 -25.17 0.11
C ILE A 52 7.13 -24.84 1.54
N THR A 53 6.93 -23.55 1.86
CA THR A 53 6.51 -23.11 3.20
C THR A 53 5.11 -23.60 3.56
N LEU A 54 4.15 -23.54 2.63
CA LEU A 54 2.79 -24.06 2.82
C LEU A 54 2.79 -25.58 3.01
N ARG A 55 3.60 -26.30 2.21
CA ARG A 55 3.76 -27.76 2.38
C ARG A 55 4.29 -28.12 3.76
N GLU A 56 5.26 -27.37 4.27
CA GLU A 56 5.77 -27.57 5.62
C GLU A 56 4.69 -27.23 6.68
N LEU A 57 4.03 -26.08 6.56
CA LEU A 57 2.98 -25.66 7.49
C LEU A 57 1.82 -26.66 7.56
N SER A 58 1.47 -27.31 6.46
CA SER A 58 0.38 -28.30 6.40
C SER A 58 0.55 -29.47 7.38
N GLN A 59 1.80 -29.77 7.78
CA GLN A 59 2.11 -30.82 8.77
C GLN A 59 1.69 -30.43 10.21
N TYR A 60 1.54 -29.13 10.48
CA TYR A 60 1.16 -28.58 11.78
C TYR A 60 -0.34 -28.25 11.87
N GLY A 61 -1.09 -28.43 10.77
CA GLY A 61 -2.49 -28.06 10.63
C GLY A 61 -2.70 -26.63 10.12
N LYS A 62 -3.96 -26.19 10.08
CA LYS A 62 -4.34 -24.90 9.44
C LYS A 62 -3.73 -23.66 10.11
N SER A 63 -3.40 -23.73 11.39
CA SER A 63 -2.85 -22.61 12.15
C SER A 63 -1.92 -23.13 13.25
N HIS A 64 -0.72 -22.56 13.35
CA HIS A 64 0.27 -22.94 14.35
C HIS A 64 1.10 -21.74 14.85
N GLN A 65 1.53 -21.78 16.11
CA GLN A 65 2.37 -20.75 16.74
C GLN A 65 3.84 -21.21 16.76
N PHE A 66 4.72 -20.42 16.16
CA PHE A 66 6.17 -20.61 16.14
C PHE A 66 6.85 -19.45 16.89
N GLY A 67 7.18 -19.64 18.17
CA GLY A 67 7.75 -18.57 18.99
C GLY A 67 6.78 -17.39 19.13
N ASP A 68 7.18 -16.20 18.68
CA ASP A 68 6.35 -14.99 18.63
C ASP A 68 5.54 -14.84 17.34
N CYS A 69 5.69 -15.75 16.36
CA CYS A 69 5.02 -15.70 15.07
C CYS A 69 3.92 -16.76 14.93
N ARG A 70 2.69 -16.36 14.59
CA ARG A 70 1.62 -17.29 14.21
C ARG A 70 1.54 -17.40 12.70
N LEU A 71 1.58 -18.62 12.18
CA LEU A 71 1.35 -18.91 10.77
C LEU A 71 0.02 -19.62 10.59
N GLU A 72 -0.75 -19.17 9.60
CA GLU A 72 -2.07 -19.71 9.26
C GLU A 72 -2.18 -19.82 7.74
N GLU A 73 -2.66 -20.97 7.28
CA GLU A 73 -3.04 -21.16 5.88
C GLU A 73 -4.38 -20.47 5.65
N ALA A 74 -4.38 -19.43 4.82
CA ALA A 74 -5.57 -18.64 4.51
C ALA A 74 -5.71 -18.45 3.00
N GLU A 75 -6.94 -18.57 2.51
CA GLU A 75 -7.31 -18.13 1.17
C GLU A 75 -7.30 -16.60 1.13
N VAL A 76 -6.26 -16.03 0.53
CA VAL A 76 -6.08 -14.58 0.41
C VAL A 76 -6.30 -14.12 -1.02
N GLY A 77 -6.90 -12.94 -1.18
CA GLY A 77 -7.06 -12.31 -2.50
C GLY A 77 -8.15 -12.93 -3.38
N VAL A 78 -9.14 -13.59 -2.78
CA VAL A 78 -10.35 -14.03 -3.49
C VAL A 78 -10.99 -12.83 -4.18
N LYS A 79 -11.05 -12.88 -5.50
CA LYS A 79 -11.71 -11.88 -6.35
C LYS A 79 -12.85 -12.57 -7.07
N TYR A 80 -14.00 -11.93 -7.04
CA TYR A 80 -15.15 -12.34 -7.83
C TYR A 80 -15.16 -11.52 -9.11
N ASP A 81 -15.18 -12.22 -10.24
CA ASP A 81 -15.47 -11.59 -11.53
C ASP A 81 -16.98 -11.60 -11.73
N TYR A 82 -17.56 -10.40 -11.85
CA TYR A 82 -18.99 -10.22 -12.06
C TYR A 82 -19.34 -9.86 -13.51
N ALA A 83 -18.36 -9.85 -14.43
CA ALA A 83 -18.57 -9.43 -15.81
C ALA A 83 -19.60 -10.29 -16.55
N ASP A 84 -19.57 -11.61 -16.32
CA ASP A 84 -20.41 -12.59 -17.01
C ASP A 84 -21.56 -13.13 -16.14
N CYS A 85 -21.93 -12.42 -15.07
CA CYS A 85 -23.05 -12.82 -14.21
C CYS A 85 -24.43 -12.65 -14.88
N GLY A 86 -24.49 -12.04 -16.07
CA GLY A 86 -25.75 -11.79 -16.80
C GLY A 86 -26.70 -10.80 -16.11
N ASP A 87 -26.22 -10.05 -15.12
CA ASP A 87 -26.99 -9.07 -14.37
C ASP A 87 -26.92 -7.69 -15.06
N SER A 88 -27.96 -7.36 -15.82
CA SER A 88 -28.06 -6.05 -16.50
C SER A 88 -28.12 -4.87 -15.54
N LYS A 89 -28.70 -5.05 -14.34
CA LYS A 89 -28.78 -3.98 -13.34
C LYS A 89 -27.40 -3.65 -12.80
N LEU A 90 -26.57 -4.67 -12.54
CA LEU A 90 -25.19 -4.46 -12.10
C LEU A 90 -24.36 -3.76 -13.19
N TYR A 91 -24.55 -4.15 -14.46
CA TYR A 91 -23.91 -3.48 -15.58
C TYR A 91 -24.26 -1.99 -15.66
N ASP A 92 -25.54 -1.64 -15.56
CA ASP A 92 -26.02 -0.24 -15.58
C ASP A 92 -25.45 0.56 -14.39
N MET A 93 -25.34 -0.08 -13.22
CA MET A 93 -24.71 0.52 -12.04
C MET A 93 -23.22 0.81 -12.27
N TYR A 94 -22.47 -0.11 -12.90
CA TYR A 94 -21.07 0.15 -13.24
C TYR A 94 -20.92 1.26 -14.28
N ALA A 95 -21.75 1.29 -15.31
CA ALA A 95 -21.73 2.37 -16.30
C ALA A 95 -22.01 3.74 -15.65
N THR A 96 -23.00 3.80 -14.77
CA THR A 96 -23.33 5.02 -14.01
C THR A 96 -22.19 5.42 -13.09
N LEU A 97 -21.57 4.46 -12.40
CA LEU A 97 -20.45 4.71 -11.50
C LEU A 97 -19.21 5.24 -12.22
N GLU A 98 -18.90 4.75 -13.42
CA GLU A 98 -17.80 5.27 -14.22
C GLU A 98 -18.07 6.69 -14.74
N SER A 99 -19.30 6.98 -15.19
CA SER A 99 -19.70 8.37 -15.53
C SER A 99 -19.57 9.29 -14.32
N LEU A 100 -20.12 8.88 -13.17
CA LEU A 100 -20.10 9.68 -11.96
C LEU A 100 -18.68 9.94 -11.45
N LYS A 101 -17.77 8.96 -11.57
CA LYS A 101 -16.35 9.15 -11.27
C LYS A 101 -15.70 10.19 -12.17
N ALA A 102 -16.05 10.23 -13.45
CA ALA A 102 -15.54 11.24 -14.38
C ALA A 102 -16.04 12.64 -13.97
N ASP A 103 -17.33 12.77 -13.70
CA ASP A 103 -17.95 14.04 -13.27
C ASP A 103 -17.35 14.55 -11.96
N ILE A 104 -17.17 13.66 -10.96
CA ILE A 104 -16.52 14.00 -9.69
C ILE A 104 -15.09 14.49 -9.93
N LYS A 105 -14.32 13.81 -10.79
CA LYS A 105 -12.94 14.19 -11.08
C LYS A 105 -12.84 15.55 -11.77
N GLU A 106 -13.76 15.84 -12.68
CA GLU A 106 -13.86 17.15 -13.33
C GLU A 106 -14.21 18.23 -12.30
N ARG A 107 -15.22 17.98 -11.46
CA ARG A 107 -15.61 18.89 -10.37
C ARG A 107 -14.47 19.17 -9.40
N GLU A 108 -13.75 18.13 -8.96
CA GLU A 108 -12.58 18.27 -8.08
C GLU A 108 -11.46 19.09 -8.74
N THR A 109 -11.22 18.87 -10.04
CA THR A 109 -10.21 19.61 -10.80
C THR A 109 -10.56 21.10 -10.88
N MET A 110 -11.84 21.41 -11.15
CA MET A 110 -12.37 22.77 -11.14
C MET A 110 -12.23 23.42 -9.76
N LEU A 111 -12.62 22.72 -8.68
CA LEU A 111 -12.50 23.22 -7.31
C LEU A 111 -11.05 23.53 -6.93
N ARG A 112 -10.08 22.70 -7.32
CA ARG A 112 -8.64 22.94 -7.08
C ARG A 112 -8.10 24.21 -7.76
N GLN A 113 -8.77 24.70 -8.79
CA GLN A 113 -8.36 25.88 -9.56
C GLN A 113 -9.03 27.18 -9.08
N LEU A 114 -9.98 27.11 -8.15
CA LEU A 114 -10.67 28.29 -7.64
C LEU A 114 -9.75 29.23 -6.85
N PRO A 115 -10.00 30.55 -6.89
CA PRO A 115 -9.27 31.51 -6.07
C PRO A 115 -9.56 31.28 -4.58
N VAL A 116 -8.59 31.61 -3.72
CA VAL A 116 -8.72 31.46 -2.26
C VAL A 116 -9.88 32.28 -1.69
N SER A 117 -10.24 33.39 -2.34
CA SER A 117 -11.39 34.22 -1.99
C SER A 117 -12.75 33.53 -2.24
N GLY A 118 -12.76 32.39 -2.92
CA GLY A 118 -13.97 31.72 -3.39
C GLY A 118 -14.56 32.34 -4.67
N LEU A 119 -15.48 31.61 -5.30
CA LEU A 119 -16.21 32.00 -6.50
C LEU A 119 -17.68 31.59 -6.35
N ALA A 120 -18.61 32.49 -6.68
CA ALA A 120 -20.04 32.17 -6.68
C ALA A 120 -20.40 31.29 -7.88
N ASP A 121 -21.11 30.19 -7.63
CA ASP A 121 -21.73 29.38 -8.66
C ASP A 121 -22.88 30.15 -9.31
N PRO A 122 -22.87 30.35 -10.64
CA PRO A 122 -23.88 31.15 -11.31
C PRO A 122 -25.27 30.51 -11.34
N GLU A 123 -25.38 29.18 -11.16
CA GLU A 123 -26.65 28.47 -11.22
C GLU A 123 -27.28 28.31 -9.83
N THR A 124 -26.48 27.94 -8.82
CA THR A 124 -26.99 27.68 -7.46
C THR A 124 -26.89 28.91 -6.55
N GLY A 125 -26.05 29.88 -6.90
CA GLY A 125 -25.73 31.03 -6.04
C GLY A 125 -24.81 30.69 -4.87
N GLU A 126 -24.31 29.45 -4.78
CA GLU A 126 -23.44 29.00 -3.70
C GLU A 126 -22.02 29.57 -3.85
N MET A 127 -21.39 29.94 -2.73
CA MET A 127 -19.96 30.30 -2.73
C MET A 127 -19.10 29.04 -2.65
N LEU A 128 -18.35 28.78 -3.71
CA LEU A 128 -17.42 27.66 -3.82
C LEU A 128 -16.01 28.09 -3.42
N TYR A 129 -15.28 27.21 -2.74
CA TYR A 129 -13.91 27.48 -2.28
C TYR A 129 -12.96 26.37 -2.74
N PRO A 130 -11.67 26.68 -2.96
CA PRO A 130 -10.69 25.65 -3.24
C PRO A 130 -10.49 24.73 -2.04
N PRO A 131 -10.10 23.46 -2.27
CA PRO A 131 -9.82 22.52 -1.19
C PRO A 131 -8.60 22.97 -0.38
N VAL A 132 -8.62 22.71 0.93
CA VAL A 132 -7.47 22.93 1.79
C VAL A 132 -6.38 21.92 1.44
N ARG A 133 -5.23 22.42 0.97
CA ARG A 133 -4.07 21.57 0.71
C ARG A 133 -3.29 21.33 2.00
N SER A 134 -3.22 20.07 2.43
CA SER A 134 -2.25 19.62 3.44
C SER A 134 -1.22 18.70 2.78
N SER A 135 0.04 18.80 3.19
CA SER A 135 1.09 17.89 2.71
C SER A 135 2.10 17.62 3.81
N LYS A 136 2.58 16.38 3.85
CA LYS A 136 3.73 15.97 4.66
C LYS A 136 4.88 15.65 3.72
N THR A 137 6.07 16.16 4.00
CA THR A 137 7.28 15.80 3.25
C THR A 137 7.71 14.38 3.65
N SER A 138 7.85 13.50 2.67
CA SER A 138 8.34 12.13 2.83
C SER A 138 9.37 11.79 1.76
N ILE A 139 10.21 10.79 2.02
CA ILE A 139 11.24 10.34 1.06
C ILE A 139 10.59 9.33 0.10
N LYS A 140 10.60 9.63 -1.20
CA LYS A 140 10.16 8.71 -2.26
C LYS A 140 11.38 7.97 -2.83
N THR A 141 11.44 6.66 -2.63
CA THR A 141 12.49 5.80 -3.21
C THR A 141 11.98 5.16 -4.51
N THR A 142 12.80 5.17 -5.57
CA THR A 142 12.53 4.40 -6.79
C THR A 142 13.80 3.68 -7.22
N PHE A 143 13.69 2.40 -7.60
CA PHE A 143 14.80 1.63 -8.14
C PHE A 143 14.74 1.65 -9.66
N LYS A 144 15.90 1.77 -10.32
CA LYS A 144 15.98 1.56 -11.77
C LYS A 144 15.58 0.11 -12.06
N LYS A 145 14.73 -0.11 -13.08
CA LYS A 145 14.48 -1.46 -13.59
C LYS A 145 15.81 -2.06 -14.02
N GLN A 146 16.11 -3.25 -13.52
CA GLN A 146 17.21 -4.04 -14.07
C GLN A 146 16.81 -4.51 -15.48
N PRO A 147 17.72 -4.45 -16.46
CA PRO A 147 17.47 -4.96 -17.81
C PRO A 147 17.26 -6.47 -17.82
#